data_AF-A0A0E3NQK5-F1
#
_entry.id   AF-A0A0E3NQK5-F1
#
_cell.length_a   1.000
_cell.length_b   1.000
_cell.length_c   1.000
_cell.angle_alpha   90.00
_cell.angle_beta   90.00
_cell.angle_gamma   90.00
#
_symmetry.space_group_name_H-M   'P 1'
#
loop_
_entity.id
_entity.type
_entity.pdbx_description
1 polymer ?
#
loop_
_entity_poly.entity_id
_entity_poly.type
_entity_poly.pdbx_seq_one_letter_code
_entity_poly.pdbx_strand_id
1 'polypeptide(L)'
;MFPIERDIKFAFPYSYKAYLQGGESLLSETLADLENTSQEDLDKEILRAAMIAELDAINIYEQMANLTKNEEIRTILLDIAREEKVHVAMFETVLLQTDEEFLKIYADYALARR
;
A
#
# COMPACT_ATOMS: atom_id res chain seq x y z
N MET A 1 9.14 13.43 28.18
CA MET A 1 8.86 12.99 26.80
C MET A 1 9.89 13.66 25.91
N PHE A 2 10.77 12.88 25.30
CA PHE A 2 11.86 13.42 24.49
C PHE A 2 11.29 14.01 23.18
N PRO A 3 11.82 15.14 22.69
CA PRO A 3 11.26 15.85 21.53
C PRO A 3 11.18 14.99 20.25
N ILE A 4 12.02 13.97 20.13
CA ILE A 4 12.14 13.11 18.94
C ILE A 4 10.91 12.17 18.77
N GLU A 5 10.29 11.71 19.87
CA GLU A 5 9.15 10.78 19.81
C GLU A 5 7.87 11.44 19.26
N ARG A 6 7.74 12.76 19.44
CA ARG A 6 6.57 13.52 18.98
C ARG A 6 6.55 13.67 17.47
N ASP A 7 7.72 13.86 16.86
CA ASP A 7 7.86 14.09 15.43
C ASP A 7 7.67 12.78 14.64
N ILE A 8 8.14 11.65 15.16
CA ILE A 8 7.96 10.33 14.52
C ILE A 8 6.48 9.91 14.54
N LYS A 9 5.77 10.12 15.66
CA LYS A 9 4.34 9.80 15.77
C LYS A 9 3.48 10.59 14.78
N PHE A 10 3.90 11.82 14.45
CA PHE A 10 3.18 12.69 13.52
C PHE A 10 3.54 12.41 12.05
N ALA A 11 4.79 12.01 11.80
CA ALA A 11 5.28 11.71 10.46
C ALA A 11 4.89 10.30 9.97
N PHE A 12 4.78 9.33 10.88
CA PHE A 12 4.57 7.91 10.56
C PHE A 12 3.51 7.27 11.47
N PRO A 13 2.24 7.72 11.45
CA PRO A 13 1.24 7.29 12.42
C PRO A 13 0.90 5.79 12.34
N TYR A 14 0.95 5.20 11.15
CA TYR A 14 0.71 3.77 10.94
C TYR A 14 1.92 2.92 11.36
N SER A 15 3.12 3.31 10.91
CA SER A 15 4.37 2.61 11.23
C SER A 15 4.72 2.71 12.73
N TYR A 16 4.44 3.84 13.38
CA TYR A 16 4.64 4.03 14.82
C TYR A 16 3.66 3.18 15.66
N LYS A 17 2.43 2.97 15.18
CA LYS A 17 1.46 2.10 15.85
C LYS A 17 1.89 0.63 15.82
N ALA A 18 2.40 0.15 14.67
CA ALA A 18 3.00 -1.18 14.56
C ALA A 18 4.23 -1.34 15.47
N TYR A 19 5.11 -0.34 15.51
CA TYR A 19 6.31 -0.33 16.36
C TYR A 19 6.02 -0.41 17.87
N LEU A 20 4.94 0.24 18.33
CA LEU A 20 4.53 0.20 19.74
C LEU A 20 3.75 -1.06 20.13
N GLN A 21 3.09 -1.72 19.18
CA GLN A 21 2.29 -2.92 19.45
C GLN A 21 3.08 -4.22 19.29
N GLY A 22 4.35 -4.17 18.86
CA GLY A 22 5.07 -5.36 18.42
C GLY A 22 4.36 -6.06 17.26
N GLY A 23 3.53 -5.31 16.53
CA GLY A 23 2.56 -5.81 15.57
C GLY A 23 3.19 -6.02 14.21
N GLU A 24 2.81 -7.12 13.58
CA GLU A 24 3.16 -7.45 12.21
C GLU A 24 2.75 -6.32 11.24
N SER A 25 3.46 -6.16 10.12
CA SER A 25 3.04 -5.19 9.10
C SER A 25 1.70 -5.65 8.51
N LEU A 26 0.89 -4.71 7.99
CA LEU A 26 -0.35 -5.05 7.29
C LEU A 26 -0.12 -6.13 6.21
N LEU A 27 1.04 -6.05 5.53
CA LEU A 27 1.49 -7.07 4.58
C LEU A 27 1.71 -8.45 5.24
N SER A 28 2.37 -8.50 6.40
CA SER A 28 2.63 -9.74 7.13
C SER A 28 1.33 -10.42 7.59
N GLU A 29 0.37 -9.63 8.09
CA GLU A 29 -0.97 -10.12 8.44
C GLU A 29 -1.68 -10.68 7.20
N THR A 30 -1.64 -9.97 6.06
CA THR A 30 -2.26 -10.46 4.81
C THR A 30 -1.60 -11.74 4.28
N LEU A 31 -0.29 -11.91 4.45
CA LEU A 31 0.42 -13.11 3.98
C LEU A 31 0.10 -14.34 4.85
N ALA A 32 -0.15 -14.16 6.15
CA ALA A 32 -0.54 -15.26 7.04
C ALA A 32 -1.95 -15.80 6.71
N ASP A 33 -2.87 -14.93 6.28
CA ASP A 33 -4.23 -15.32 5.90
C ASP A 33 -4.29 -16.07 4.54
N LEU A 34 -3.31 -15.85 3.66
CA LEU A 34 -3.20 -16.58 2.37
C LEU A 34 -3.07 -18.09 2.55
N GLU A 35 -2.39 -18.55 3.60
CA GLU A 35 -2.17 -19.99 3.85
C GLU A 35 -3.47 -20.76 4.13
N ASN A 36 -4.55 -20.05 4.49
CA ASN A 36 -5.85 -20.62 4.82
C ASN A 36 -6.93 -20.35 3.75
N THR A 37 -6.56 -19.76 2.62
CA THR A 37 -7.49 -19.35 1.56
C THR A 37 -7.79 -20.49 0.58
N SER A 38 -9.00 -20.49 0.00
CA SER A 38 -9.40 -21.44 -1.05
C SER A 38 -8.50 -21.27 -2.29
N GLN A 39 -8.25 -22.35 -3.04
CA GLN A 39 -7.48 -22.21 -4.30
C GLN A 39 -8.16 -21.29 -5.32
N GLU A 40 -9.49 -21.13 -5.23
CA GLU A 40 -10.27 -20.26 -6.12
C GLU A 40 -10.05 -18.77 -5.83
N ASP A 41 -9.79 -18.41 -4.57
CA ASP A 41 -9.57 -17.02 -4.15
C ASP A 41 -8.10 -16.65 -3.99
N LEU A 42 -7.20 -17.64 -3.98
CA LEU A 42 -5.77 -17.44 -3.75
C LEU A 42 -5.16 -16.41 -4.71
N ASP A 43 -5.48 -16.48 -6.01
CA ASP A 43 -4.95 -15.52 -7.01
C ASP A 43 -5.45 -14.09 -6.73
N LYS A 44 -6.70 -13.92 -6.29
CA LYS A 44 -7.25 -12.60 -5.93
C LYS A 44 -6.54 -12.03 -4.72
N GLU A 45 -6.31 -12.86 -3.70
CA GLU A 45 -5.63 -12.44 -2.47
C GLU A 45 -4.14 -12.14 -2.71
N ILE A 46 -3.46 -12.90 -3.58
CA ILE A 46 -2.08 -12.58 -4.02
C ILE A 46 -2.03 -11.19 -4.67
N LEU A 47 -2.97 -10.88 -5.56
CA LEU A 47 -3.03 -9.57 -6.22
C LEU A 47 -3.33 -8.44 -5.24
N ARG A 48 -4.25 -8.66 -4.29
CA ARG A 48 -4.57 -7.70 -3.22
C ARG A 48 -3.37 -7.45 -2.31
N ALA A 49 -2.66 -8.49 -1.89
CA ALA A 49 -1.45 -8.37 -1.08
C ALA A 49 -0.33 -7.62 -1.82
N ALA A 50 -0.15 -7.91 -3.12
CA ALA A 50 0.80 -7.19 -3.96
C ALA A 50 0.44 -5.70 -4.05
N MET A 51 -0.83 -5.35 -4.31
CA MET A 51 -1.28 -3.96 -4.33
C MET A 51 -1.04 -3.24 -2.99
N ILE A 52 -1.28 -3.92 -1.86
CA ILE A 52 -1.03 -3.37 -0.52
C ILE A 52 0.45 -3.05 -0.34
N ALA A 53 1.35 -3.95 -0.75
CA ALA A 53 2.79 -3.73 -0.65
C ALA A 53 3.22 -2.48 -1.44
N GLU A 54 2.73 -2.31 -2.67
CA GLU A 54 3.06 -1.14 -3.49
C GLU A 54 2.45 0.16 -2.93
N LEU A 55 1.23 0.11 -2.40
CA LEU A 55 0.60 1.26 -1.73
C LEU A 55 1.36 1.69 -0.46
N ASP A 56 1.85 0.73 0.31
CA ASP A 56 2.71 1.01 1.48
C ASP A 56 4.03 1.64 1.04
N ALA A 57 4.65 1.15 -0.04
CA ALA A 57 5.88 1.72 -0.60
C ALA A 57 5.66 3.18 -1.05
N ILE A 58 4.58 3.47 -1.79
CA ILE A 58 4.20 4.84 -2.18
C ILE A 58 4.11 5.74 -0.96
N ASN A 59 3.34 5.32 0.05
CA ASN A 59 3.13 6.10 1.26
C ASN A 59 4.45 6.38 2.00
N ILE A 60 5.33 5.38 2.10
CA ILE A 60 6.62 5.49 2.76
C ILE A 60 7.54 6.46 2.00
N TYR A 61 7.65 6.31 0.68
CA TYR A 61 8.51 7.16 -0.15
C TYR A 61 8.04 8.62 -0.15
N GLU A 62 6.73 8.88 -0.27
CA GLU A 62 6.19 10.23 -0.20
C GLU A 62 6.40 10.87 1.19
N GLN A 63 6.24 10.10 2.29
CA GLN A 63 6.54 10.57 3.64
C GLN A 63 8.03 10.92 3.82
N MET A 64 8.94 10.05 3.36
CA MET A 64 10.38 10.33 3.43
C MET A 64 10.78 11.53 2.57
N ALA A 65 10.17 11.69 1.39
CA ALA A 65 10.38 12.85 0.52
C ALA A 65 9.96 14.16 1.20
N ASN A 66 8.88 14.13 1.98
CA ASN A 66 8.43 15.28 2.76
C ASN A 66 9.38 15.65 3.92
N LEU A 67 10.07 14.67 4.50
CA LEU A 67 10.98 14.88 5.65
C LEU A 67 12.39 15.31 5.25
N THR A 68 12.89 14.86 4.10
CA THR A 68 14.26 15.16 3.68
C THR A 68 14.44 16.63 3.29
N LYS A 69 15.60 17.20 3.63
CA LYS A 69 16.03 18.53 3.18
C LYS A 69 16.97 18.48 1.97
N ASN A 70 17.35 17.27 1.52
CA ASN A 70 18.18 17.08 0.35
C ASN A 70 17.28 16.90 -0.89
N GLU A 71 17.39 17.83 -1.84
CA GLU A 71 16.56 17.88 -3.05
C GLU A 71 16.82 16.70 -4.00
N GLU A 72 18.05 16.18 -4.06
CA GLU A 72 18.36 14.99 -4.87
C GLU A 72 17.65 13.75 -4.31
N ILE A 73 17.71 13.56 -2.99
CA ILE A 73 17.01 12.46 -2.32
C ILE A 73 15.49 12.61 -2.47
N ARG A 74 14.95 13.83 -2.31
CA ARG A 74 13.53 14.11 -2.53
C ARG A 74 13.09 13.70 -3.93
N THR A 75 13.87 14.07 -4.94
CA THR A 75 13.56 13.77 -6.35
C THR A 75 13.52 12.27 -6.58
N ILE A 76 14.56 11.54 -6.15
CA ILE A 76 14.63 10.07 -6.30
C ILE A 76 13.44 9.39 -5.62
N LEU A 77 13.09 9.79 -4.39
CA LEU A 77 11.96 9.20 -3.67
C LEU A 77 10.63 9.42 -4.38
N LEU A 78 10.39 10.62 -4.92
CA LEU A 78 9.15 10.92 -5.65
C LEU A 78 9.09 10.20 -7.01
N ASP A 79 10.22 10.01 -7.67
CA ASP A 79 10.30 9.24 -8.91
C ASP A 79 10.00 7.76 -8.64
N ILE A 80 10.60 7.15 -7.61
CA ILE A 80 10.28 5.76 -7.21
C ILE A 80 8.80 5.64 -6.82
N ALA A 81 8.27 6.56 -6.00
CA ALA A 81 6.85 6.55 -5.63
C ALA A 81 5.90 6.63 -6.84
N ARG A 82 6.36 7.25 -7.95
CA ARG A 82 5.60 7.28 -9.20
C ARG A 82 5.67 5.94 -9.94
N GLU A 83 6.80 5.25 -9.90
CA GLU A 83 6.95 3.90 -10.48
C GLU A 83 6.05 2.89 -9.74
N GLU A 84 5.99 2.93 -8.42
CA GLU A 84 5.11 2.02 -7.67
C GLU A 84 3.62 2.23 -7.97
N LYS A 85 3.19 3.45 -8.33
CA LYS A 85 1.82 3.70 -8.82
C LYS A 85 1.53 2.96 -10.13
N VAL A 86 2.54 2.74 -10.97
CA VAL A 86 2.40 1.90 -12.16
C VAL A 86 2.22 0.45 -11.76
N HIS A 87 2.98 -0.04 -10.77
CA HIS A 87 2.82 -1.41 -10.27
C HIS A 87 1.43 -1.64 -9.66
N VAL A 88 0.92 -0.70 -8.85
CA VAL A 88 -0.47 -0.75 -8.35
C VAL A 88 -1.46 -0.88 -9.51
N ALA A 89 -1.34 -0.04 -10.55
CA ALA A 89 -2.24 -0.07 -11.69
C ALA A 89 -2.16 -1.40 -12.46
N MET A 90 -0.96 -2.00 -12.58
CA MET A 90 -0.78 -3.30 -13.19
C MET A 90 -1.50 -4.40 -12.40
N PHE A 91 -1.31 -4.46 -11.08
CA PHE A 91 -1.98 -5.45 -10.25
C PHE A 91 -3.50 -5.25 -10.20
N GLU A 92 -3.98 -4.01 -10.10
CA GLU A 92 -5.41 -3.69 -10.14
C GLU A 92 -6.04 -4.14 -11.46
N THR A 93 -5.35 -3.92 -12.58
CA THR A 93 -5.83 -4.34 -13.90
C THR A 93 -6.03 -5.85 -13.97
N VAL A 94 -5.08 -6.63 -13.45
CA VAL A 94 -5.20 -8.09 -13.41
C VAL A 94 -6.27 -8.52 -12.41
N LEU A 95 -6.38 -7.87 -11.25
CA LEU A 95 -7.42 -8.17 -10.26
C LEU A 95 -8.83 -7.97 -10.83
N LEU A 96 -9.05 -6.89 -11.58
CA LEU A 96 -10.32 -6.63 -12.27
C LEU A 96 -10.61 -7.66 -13.36
N GLN A 97 -9.61 -8.32 -13.95
CA GLN A 97 -9.82 -9.42 -14.90
C GLN A 97 -10.14 -10.74 -14.21
N THR A 98 -9.59 -10.94 -13.01
CA THR A 98 -9.74 -12.18 -12.22
C THR A 98 -11.00 -12.20 -11.35
N ASP A 99 -11.50 -11.03 -10.91
CA ASP A 99 -12.66 -10.90 -10.03
C ASP A 99 -13.84 -10.19 -10.75
N GLU A 100 -14.71 -11.00 -11.37
CA GLU A 100 -15.85 -10.49 -12.16
C GLU A 100 -16.84 -9.65 -11.33
N GLU A 101 -17.06 -10.01 -10.06
CA GLU A 101 -17.92 -9.24 -9.17
C GLU A 101 -17.29 -7.88 -8.89
N PHE A 102 -16.00 -7.87 -8.55
CA PHE A 102 -15.28 -6.63 -8.30
C PHE A 102 -15.25 -5.73 -9.53
N LEU A 103 -15.02 -6.28 -10.72
CA LEU A 103 -15.10 -5.53 -11.98
C LEU A 103 -16.45 -4.87 -12.19
N LYS A 104 -17.54 -5.61 -11.96
CA LYS A 104 -18.90 -5.08 -12.10
C LYS A 104 -19.14 -3.93 -11.13
N ILE A 105 -18.81 -4.11 -9.85
CA ILE A 105 -18.94 -3.07 -8.82
C ILE A 105 -18.10 -1.84 -9.19
N TYR A 106 -16.86 -2.05 -9.62
CA TYR A 106 -15.94 -0.99 -10.01
C TYR A 106 -16.50 -0.17 -11.18
N ALA A 107 -16.99 -0.84 -12.23
CA ALA A 107 -17.59 -0.19 -13.39
C ALA A 107 -18.83 0.61 -13.01
N ASP A 108 -19.75 0.02 -12.24
CA ASP A 108 -20.98 0.68 -11.80
C ASP A 108 -20.66 1.95 -10.99
N TYR A 109 -19.70 1.85 -10.06
CA TYR A 109 -19.29 2.96 -9.22
C TYR A 109 -18.55 4.07 -9.99
N ALA A 110 -17.61 3.69 -10.86
CA ALA A 110 -16.82 4.64 -11.66
C ALA A 110 -17.68 5.38 -12.70
N LEU A 111 -18.71 4.72 -13.25
CA LEU A 111 -19.64 5.32 -14.21
C LEU A 111 -20.73 6.15 -13.53
N ALA A 112 -21.17 5.80 -12.32
CA ALA A 112 -22.15 6.57 -11.56
C ALA A 112 -21.63 7.93 -11.04
N ARG A 113 -20.32 8.15 -11.09
CA ARG A 113 -19.66 9.39 -10.63
C ARG A 113 -19.31 10.36 -11.77
N ARG A 114 -19.86 10.15 -12.97
CA ARG A 114 -19.71 11.07 -14.11
C ARG A 114 -20.86 12.08 -14.17
#